data_AF-A0A7Y6X4T7-F1
#
_entry.id   AF-A0A7Y6X4T7-F1
#
_cell.length_a   1.000
_cell.length_b   1.000
_cell.length_c   1.000
_cell.angle_alpha   90.00
_cell.angle_beta   90.00
_cell.angle_gamma   90.00
#
_symmetry.space_group_name_H-M   'P 1'
#
loop_
_entity.id
_entity.type
_entity.pdbx_description
1 polymer ?
#
loop_
_entity_poly.entity_id
_entity_poly.type
_entity_poly.pdbx_seq_one_letter_code
_entity_poly.pdbx_strand_id
1 'polypeptide(L)'
;MNDSPDARLQAAHARARQAVEAGPRSAPADGVPRGRRLALGDPQADFDKVLAILDHHGLLGADGWLKPDVQLVSVGDHFDWGRPEERMHAANSALALVAWLAAHPADQVVLILGNHDLGRVGELADFDNARFATAQAEADRVYQKGQTDEAGERAFLERWPNVPTAELVARDFGNFQQAQRAWVEHLLRVRRFRTAHAAGPGLLVLHAGVTHEDLDVTGLPRERRADADAVAHALNATMDAAVEAWTRGRLEVPGLHQPGDAARGEGTGIFYQRPSTKPEDAERTRQTPRRRFDPRRLPPGLTQVVGHTRDKRIRELMGVTSGAALDGVVRHLVTDGARADCAHGAPPATGAAEAVLVFVDGGMSHCPVDAYELFDLDQRAAVRATAR
;
A
#
# COMPACT_ATOMS: atom_id res chain seq x y z
N MET A 1 15.95 -19.98 27.47
CA MET A 1 15.86 -20.25 26.02
C MET A 1 16.57 -19.11 25.32
N ASN A 2 17.48 -19.40 24.39
CA ASN A 2 18.30 -18.38 23.73
C ASN A 2 17.42 -17.44 22.91
N ASP A 3 17.31 -16.19 23.35
CA ASP A 3 16.59 -15.10 22.70
C ASP A 3 17.43 -14.47 21.57
N SER A 4 17.91 -15.31 20.64
CA SER A 4 18.68 -14.82 19.48
C SER A 4 17.73 -14.30 18.40
N PRO A 5 18.16 -13.29 17.60
CA PRO A 5 17.38 -12.83 16.45
C PRO A 5 16.95 -13.97 15.52
N ASP A 6 17.85 -14.89 15.19
CA ASP A 6 17.56 -16.04 14.33
C ASP A 6 16.41 -16.90 14.88
N ALA A 7 16.36 -17.13 16.19
CA ALA A 7 15.29 -17.90 16.81
C ALA A 7 13.92 -17.21 16.68
N ARG A 8 13.88 -15.87 16.82
CA ARG A 8 12.66 -15.07 16.66
C ARG A 8 12.14 -15.10 15.23
N LEU A 9 13.04 -14.95 14.25
CA LEU A 9 12.70 -14.99 12.84
C LEU A 9 12.17 -16.38 12.45
N GLN A 10 12.83 -17.46 12.89
CA GLN A 10 12.36 -18.83 12.64
C GLN A 10 10.99 -19.10 13.26
N ALA A 11 10.73 -18.59 14.47
CA ALA A 11 9.41 -18.69 15.09
C ALA A 11 8.35 -17.94 14.26
N ALA A 12 8.65 -16.74 13.76
CA ALA A 12 7.73 -15.97 12.91
C ALA A 12 7.41 -16.70 11.59
N HIS A 13 8.40 -17.32 10.95
CA HIS A 13 8.17 -18.19 9.79
C HIS A 13 7.25 -19.37 10.10
N ALA A 14 7.44 -20.02 11.26
CA ALA A 14 6.56 -21.11 11.67
C ALA A 14 5.10 -20.62 11.86
N ARG A 15 4.91 -19.43 12.44
CA ARG A 15 3.58 -18.80 12.56
C ARG A 15 2.95 -18.50 11.20
N ALA A 16 3.72 -17.91 10.29
CA ALA A 16 3.27 -17.57 8.94
C ALA A 16 2.86 -18.83 8.17
N ARG A 17 3.69 -19.89 8.22
CA ARG A 17 3.38 -21.18 7.58
C ARG A 17 2.09 -21.78 8.14
N GLN A 18 1.95 -21.82 9.46
CA GLN A 18 0.73 -22.31 10.11
C GLN A 18 -0.50 -21.49 9.67
N ALA A 19 -0.36 -20.18 9.49
CA ALA A 19 -1.44 -19.32 9.01
C ALA A 19 -1.80 -19.58 7.55
N VAL A 20 -0.82 -19.78 6.67
CA VAL A 20 -1.06 -20.14 5.27
C VAL A 20 -1.75 -21.50 5.16
N GLU A 21 -1.28 -22.51 5.90
CA GLU A 21 -1.85 -23.87 5.92
C GLU A 21 -3.31 -23.89 6.42
N ALA A 22 -3.64 -23.01 7.37
CA ALA A 22 -5.01 -22.87 7.88
C ALA A 22 -5.98 -22.20 6.87
N GLY A 23 -5.45 -21.58 5.81
CA GLY A 23 -6.24 -20.87 4.80
C GLY A 23 -6.71 -19.48 5.24
N PRO A 24 -7.46 -18.77 4.37
CA PRO A 24 -7.90 -17.40 4.60
C PRO A 24 -8.66 -17.22 5.91
N ARG A 25 -8.15 -16.34 6.76
CA ARG A 25 -8.71 -16.04 8.08
C ARG A 25 -8.30 -14.66 8.57
N SER A 26 -8.99 -14.18 9.60
CA SER A 26 -8.60 -13.00 10.38
C SER A 26 -8.82 -13.29 11.86
N ALA A 27 -7.89 -12.87 12.72
CA ALA A 27 -8.17 -12.79 14.15
C ALA A 27 -9.04 -11.55 14.47
N PRO A 28 -10.01 -11.63 15.40
CA PRO A 28 -10.77 -10.48 15.85
C PRO A 28 -9.89 -9.52 16.68
N ALA A 29 -10.37 -8.30 16.89
CA ALA A 29 -9.77 -7.38 17.87
C ALA A 29 -9.83 -8.00 19.27
N ASP A 30 -8.79 -7.77 20.09
CA ASP A 30 -8.73 -8.27 21.47
C ASP A 30 -9.04 -7.17 22.52
N GLY A 31 -9.17 -5.92 22.09
CA GLY A 31 -9.50 -4.76 22.91
C GLY A 31 -8.35 -4.24 23.76
N VAL A 32 -7.12 -4.74 23.59
CA VAL A 32 -5.98 -4.38 24.41
C VAL A 32 -5.28 -3.13 23.84
N PRO A 33 -5.17 -2.03 24.61
CA PRO A 33 -4.44 -0.84 24.17
C PRO A 33 -2.96 -1.12 23.93
N ARG A 34 -2.40 -0.48 22.89
CA ARG A 34 -0.98 -0.61 22.51
C ARG A 34 -0.22 0.67 22.84
N GLY A 35 0.96 0.54 23.43
CA GLY A 35 1.80 1.66 23.84
C GLY A 35 2.77 2.16 22.76
N ARG A 36 3.04 1.33 21.73
CA ARG A 36 3.92 1.68 20.60
C ARG A 36 3.15 1.51 19.32
N ARG A 37 2.84 2.62 18.63
CA ARG A 37 1.98 2.60 17.44
C ARG A 37 2.76 3.04 16.22
N LEU A 38 3.00 2.10 15.30
CA LEU A 38 3.95 2.28 14.21
C LEU A 38 3.28 2.01 12.86
N ALA A 39 3.71 2.73 11.82
CA ALA A 39 3.36 2.44 10.44
C ALA A 39 4.57 1.87 9.67
N LEU A 40 4.30 0.85 8.87
CA LEU A 40 5.21 0.19 7.92
C LEU A 40 4.66 0.43 6.52
N GLY A 41 5.37 1.17 5.67
CA GLY A 41 4.92 1.47 4.32
C GLY A 41 5.41 0.48 3.28
N ASP A 42 4.53 0.11 2.35
CA ASP A 42 4.88 -0.63 1.12
C ASP A 42 5.81 -1.83 1.38
N PRO A 43 5.30 -2.93 1.95
CA PRO A 43 6.10 -4.10 2.25
C PRO A 43 6.32 -4.98 1.00
N GLN A 44 6.42 -4.37 -0.19
CA GLN A 44 6.91 -5.00 -1.44
C GLN A 44 8.38 -5.45 -1.33
N ALA A 45 8.62 -6.43 -0.47
CA ALA A 45 9.91 -7.03 -0.18
C ALA A 45 9.75 -8.47 0.32
N ASP A 46 10.88 -9.16 0.44
CA ASP A 46 10.95 -10.47 1.08
C ASP A 46 10.39 -10.44 2.51
N PHE A 47 9.64 -11.47 2.89
CA PHE A 47 9.11 -11.58 4.25
C PHE A 47 10.24 -11.66 5.28
N ASP A 48 11.37 -12.27 4.94
CA ASP A 48 12.58 -12.28 5.77
C ASP A 48 13.06 -10.85 6.03
N LYS A 49 13.01 -9.99 5.00
CA LYS A 49 13.39 -8.58 5.10
C LYS A 49 12.46 -7.82 6.02
N VAL A 50 11.15 -8.02 5.89
CA VAL A 50 10.13 -7.42 6.76
C VAL A 50 10.38 -7.83 8.21
N LEU A 51 10.54 -9.12 8.49
CA LEU A 51 10.80 -9.63 9.84
C LEU A 51 12.11 -9.09 10.43
N ALA A 52 13.17 -9.01 9.63
CA ALA A 52 14.45 -8.45 10.07
C ALA A 52 14.32 -6.96 10.43
N ILE A 53 13.53 -6.18 9.70
CA ILE A 53 13.23 -4.78 10.03
C ILE A 53 12.43 -4.71 11.34
N LEU A 54 11.39 -5.53 11.50
CA LEU A 54 10.61 -5.57 12.73
C LEU A 54 11.46 -6.00 13.94
N ASP A 55 12.37 -6.96 13.80
CA ASP A 55 13.34 -7.33 14.84
C ASP A 55 14.34 -6.20 15.14
N HIS A 56 14.87 -5.54 14.10
CA HIS A 56 15.78 -4.41 14.23
C HIS A 56 15.19 -3.33 15.15
N HIS A 57 13.92 -2.99 14.92
CA HIS A 57 13.14 -2.03 15.73
C HIS A 57 12.59 -2.61 17.05
N GLY A 58 12.97 -3.83 17.39
CA GLY A 58 12.63 -4.50 18.65
C GLY A 58 11.14 -4.75 18.82
N LEU A 59 10.44 -5.07 17.72
CA LEU A 59 8.99 -5.27 17.68
C LEU A 59 8.57 -6.74 17.78
N LEU A 60 9.47 -7.68 17.49
CA LEU A 60 9.18 -9.12 17.57
C LEU A 60 9.44 -9.67 18.98
N GLY A 61 8.55 -10.56 19.42
CA GLY A 61 8.69 -11.38 20.61
C GLY A 61 9.45 -12.68 20.34
N ALA A 62 9.83 -13.37 21.42
CA ALA A 62 10.53 -14.66 21.36
C ALA A 62 9.72 -15.77 20.66
N ASP A 63 8.40 -15.61 20.57
CA ASP A 63 7.44 -16.57 20.01
C ASP A 63 7.09 -16.32 18.54
N GLY A 64 7.76 -15.35 17.91
CA GLY A 64 7.58 -14.99 16.50
C GLY A 64 6.39 -14.09 16.19
N TRP A 65 5.71 -13.58 17.21
CA TRP A 65 4.65 -12.58 17.07
C TRP A 65 5.17 -11.17 17.32
N LEU A 66 4.38 -10.16 16.94
CA LEU A 66 4.60 -8.81 17.45
C LEU A 66 4.44 -8.80 18.97
N LYS A 67 5.27 -8.00 19.66
CA LYS A 67 5.14 -7.79 21.10
C LYS A 67 3.74 -7.27 21.44
N PRO A 68 3.14 -7.68 22.57
CA PRO A 68 1.76 -7.33 22.92
C PRO A 68 1.48 -5.82 23.05
N ASP A 69 2.51 -5.00 23.30
CA ASP A 69 2.43 -3.55 23.42
C ASP A 69 2.53 -2.79 22.08
N VAL A 70 2.78 -3.50 20.98
CA VAL A 70 2.97 -2.92 19.63
C VAL A 70 1.67 -2.96 18.83
N GLN A 71 1.30 -1.82 18.25
CA GLN A 71 0.40 -1.73 17.11
C GLN A 71 1.21 -1.50 15.84
N LEU A 72 0.90 -2.25 14.78
CA LEU A 72 1.51 -2.08 13.46
C LEU A 72 0.44 -1.79 12.42
N VAL A 73 0.56 -0.66 11.72
CA VAL A 73 -0.26 -0.34 10.54
C VAL A 73 0.56 -0.66 9.30
N SER A 74 0.19 -1.72 8.57
CA SER A 74 0.82 -2.11 7.30
C SER A 74 0.14 -1.36 6.16
N VAL A 75 0.88 -0.50 5.47
CA VAL A 75 0.33 0.47 4.51
C VAL A 75 0.45 -0.02 3.06
N GLY A 76 -0.46 -0.92 2.69
CA GLY A 76 -0.73 -1.32 1.30
C GLY A 76 0.40 -2.02 0.56
N ASP A 77 0.08 -2.58 -0.61
CA ASP A 77 1.02 -3.17 -1.57
C ASP A 77 1.83 -4.33 -0.99
N HIS A 78 1.14 -5.39 -0.55
CA HIS A 78 1.81 -6.55 0.05
C HIS A 78 2.40 -7.51 -0.99
N PHE A 79 2.10 -7.31 -2.27
CA PHE A 79 2.43 -8.22 -3.38
C PHE A 79 3.26 -7.55 -4.47
N ASP A 80 3.83 -8.36 -5.36
CA ASP A 80 4.53 -7.96 -6.59
C ASP A 80 5.85 -7.20 -6.37
N TRP A 81 6.88 -7.95 -6.04
CA TRP A 81 8.26 -7.49 -5.94
C TRP A 81 9.22 -8.54 -6.50
N GLY A 82 10.48 -8.17 -6.63
CA GLY A 82 11.52 -9.07 -7.10
C GLY A 82 11.58 -9.17 -8.63
N ARG A 83 12.55 -9.94 -9.11
CA ARG A 83 12.82 -10.14 -10.53
C ARG A 83 12.00 -11.30 -11.10
N PRO A 84 11.91 -11.43 -12.44
CA PRO A 84 11.19 -12.53 -13.08
C PRO A 84 11.60 -13.93 -12.57
N GLU A 85 12.88 -14.14 -12.28
CA GLU A 85 13.40 -15.40 -11.75
C GLU A 85 12.98 -15.69 -10.29
N GLU A 86 12.50 -14.69 -9.55
CA GLU A 86 12.10 -14.78 -8.14
C GLU A 86 10.58 -14.90 -7.95
N ARG A 87 9.77 -14.79 -9.01
CA ARG A 87 8.30 -14.66 -8.94
C ARG A 87 7.61 -15.65 -8.02
N MET A 88 8.00 -16.94 -8.08
CA MET A 88 7.40 -17.97 -7.24
C MET A 88 7.76 -17.78 -5.77
N HIS A 89 9.01 -17.45 -5.48
CA HIS A 89 9.46 -17.13 -4.12
C HIS A 89 8.73 -15.90 -3.59
N ALA A 90 8.71 -14.82 -4.38
CA ALA A 90 8.04 -13.59 -4.01
C ALA A 90 6.52 -13.77 -3.82
N ALA A 91 5.88 -14.60 -4.64
CA ALA A 91 4.46 -14.94 -4.48
C ALA A 91 4.16 -15.64 -3.16
N ASN A 92 4.98 -16.62 -2.78
CA ASN A 92 4.83 -17.38 -1.53
C ASN A 92 5.18 -16.53 -0.31
N SER A 93 6.23 -15.74 -0.41
CA SER A 93 6.70 -14.82 0.63
C SER A 93 5.65 -13.76 0.95
N ALA A 94 5.10 -13.10 -0.08
CA ALA A 94 4.03 -12.11 0.09
C ALA A 94 2.77 -12.71 0.74
N LEU A 95 2.40 -13.93 0.34
CA LEU A 95 1.27 -14.63 0.95
C LEU A 95 1.55 -14.98 2.44
N ALA A 96 2.77 -15.40 2.76
CA ALA A 96 3.19 -15.67 4.14
C ALA A 96 3.11 -14.40 5.01
N LEU A 97 3.56 -13.26 4.49
CA LEU A 97 3.43 -11.96 5.16
C LEU A 97 1.96 -11.63 5.46
N VAL A 98 1.08 -11.66 4.45
CA VAL A 98 -0.34 -11.33 4.64
C VAL A 98 -1.01 -12.27 5.63
N ALA A 99 -0.73 -13.58 5.54
CA ALA A 99 -1.26 -14.57 6.47
C ALA A 99 -0.77 -14.35 7.91
N TRP A 100 0.51 -14.00 8.09
CA TRP A 100 1.09 -13.68 9.39
C TRP A 100 0.48 -12.41 9.98
N LEU A 101 0.35 -11.33 9.19
CA LEU A 101 -0.28 -10.08 9.63
C LEU A 101 -1.74 -10.29 10.02
N ALA A 102 -2.53 -10.99 9.19
CA ALA A 102 -3.94 -11.25 9.44
C ALA A 102 -4.22 -12.16 10.64
N ALA A 103 -3.24 -12.96 11.07
CA ALA A 103 -3.32 -13.81 12.25
C ALA A 103 -3.19 -13.05 13.58
N HIS A 104 -2.72 -11.80 13.56
CA HIS A 104 -2.73 -10.94 14.74
C HIS A 104 -4.12 -10.33 14.99
N PRO A 105 -4.46 -10.01 16.25
CA PRO A 105 -5.66 -9.27 16.60
C PRO A 105 -5.87 -8.02 15.73
N ALA A 106 -7.13 -7.73 15.40
CA ALA A 106 -7.44 -6.74 14.39
C ALA A 106 -7.08 -5.28 14.76
N ASP A 107 -6.92 -5.04 16.05
CA ASP A 107 -6.49 -3.78 16.67
C ASP A 107 -4.98 -3.77 17.01
N GLN A 108 -4.29 -4.92 16.95
CA GLN A 108 -2.83 -5.00 17.04
C GLN A 108 -2.18 -4.76 15.68
N VAL A 109 -2.68 -5.39 14.62
CA VAL A 109 -2.19 -5.15 13.25
C VAL A 109 -3.32 -4.58 12.44
N VAL A 110 -3.14 -3.42 11.81
CA VAL A 110 -4.11 -2.81 10.90
C VAL A 110 -3.59 -2.98 9.47
N LEU A 111 -4.42 -3.56 8.60
CA LEU A 111 -4.09 -3.80 7.19
C LEU A 111 -4.77 -2.75 6.31
N ILE A 112 -3.97 -1.87 5.69
CA ILE A 112 -4.45 -0.92 4.68
C ILE A 112 -4.28 -1.54 3.30
N LEU A 113 -5.28 -1.36 2.43
CA LEU A 113 -5.25 -1.82 1.04
C LEU A 113 -4.38 -0.92 0.18
N GLY A 114 -3.48 -1.52 -0.59
CA GLY A 114 -2.82 -0.89 -1.73
C GLY A 114 -3.38 -1.34 -3.08
N ASN A 115 -2.84 -0.77 -4.15
CA ASN A 115 -3.26 -1.11 -5.52
C ASN A 115 -2.85 -2.54 -5.92
N HIS A 116 -1.72 -3.05 -5.44
CA HIS A 116 -1.30 -4.43 -5.72
C HIS A 116 -2.15 -5.47 -4.98
N ASP A 117 -2.66 -5.11 -3.79
CA ASP A 117 -3.64 -5.92 -3.07
C ASP A 117 -4.95 -5.97 -3.85
N LEU A 118 -5.49 -4.79 -4.22
CA LEU A 118 -6.72 -4.68 -4.99
C LEU A 118 -6.61 -5.31 -6.38
N GLY A 119 -5.43 -5.29 -7.00
CA GLY A 119 -5.19 -5.95 -8.29
C GLY A 119 -5.57 -7.44 -8.29
N ARG A 120 -5.52 -8.11 -7.12
CA ARG A 120 -5.94 -9.51 -6.97
C ARG A 120 -7.43 -9.73 -7.20
N VAL A 121 -8.27 -8.75 -6.88
CA VAL A 121 -9.74 -8.80 -7.01
C VAL A 121 -10.30 -7.80 -8.03
N GLY A 122 -9.45 -6.92 -8.57
CA GLY A 122 -9.74 -6.00 -9.66
C GLY A 122 -9.32 -6.59 -11.01
N GLU A 123 -8.14 -6.19 -11.50
CA GLU A 123 -7.58 -6.56 -12.81
C GLU A 123 -7.46 -8.09 -12.98
N LEU A 124 -7.12 -8.80 -11.91
CA LEU A 124 -6.83 -10.23 -11.95
C LEU A 124 -8.01 -11.12 -11.53
N ALA A 125 -9.21 -10.56 -11.36
CA ALA A 125 -10.37 -11.28 -10.84
C ALA A 125 -10.73 -12.56 -11.61
N ASP A 126 -10.56 -12.55 -12.94
CA ASP A 126 -10.95 -13.65 -13.84
C ASP A 126 -9.80 -14.64 -14.17
N PHE A 127 -8.63 -14.47 -13.55
CA PHE A 127 -7.48 -15.34 -13.80
C PHE A 127 -7.44 -16.53 -12.83
N ASP A 128 -7.12 -17.72 -13.31
CA ASP A 128 -6.54 -18.75 -12.46
C ASP A 128 -5.02 -18.82 -12.69
N ASN A 129 -4.32 -19.69 -11.97
CA ASN A 129 -2.87 -19.83 -12.09
C ASN A 129 -2.43 -20.21 -13.52
N ALA A 130 -3.16 -21.09 -14.21
CA ALA A 130 -2.79 -21.58 -15.53
C ALA A 130 -3.03 -20.52 -16.62
N ARG A 131 -4.18 -19.85 -16.55
CA ARG A 131 -4.53 -18.74 -17.43
C ARG A 131 -3.56 -17.58 -17.25
N PHE A 132 -3.20 -17.25 -16.00
CA PHE A 132 -2.25 -16.17 -15.74
C PHE A 132 -0.85 -16.52 -16.21
N ALA A 133 -0.37 -17.74 -15.98
CA ALA A 133 0.93 -18.18 -16.48
C ALA A 133 1.03 -18.10 -18.02
N THR A 134 -0.07 -18.40 -18.71
CA THR A 134 -0.14 -18.27 -20.18
C THR A 134 -0.04 -16.80 -20.60
N ALA A 135 -0.80 -15.91 -19.98
CA ALA A 135 -0.73 -14.47 -20.25
C ALA A 135 0.65 -13.90 -19.90
N GLN A 136 1.25 -14.30 -18.78
CA GLN A 136 2.57 -13.84 -18.35
C GLN A 136 3.68 -14.24 -19.32
N ALA A 137 3.69 -15.49 -19.80
CA ALA A 137 4.69 -15.93 -20.78
C ALA A 137 4.57 -15.18 -22.13
N GLU A 138 3.38 -14.69 -22.46
CA GLU A 138 3.18 -13.81 -23.60
C GLU A 138 3.65 -12.38 -23.32
N ALA A 139 3.25 -11.83 -22.17
CA ALA A 139 3.65 -10.50 -21.71
C ALA A 139 5.19 -10.36 -21.62
N ASP A 140 5.90 -11.37 -21.10
CA ASP A 140 7.36 -11.38 -21.01
C ASP A 140 8.07 -11.36 -22.38
N ARG A 141 7.39 -11.84 -23.43
CA ARG A 141 7.92 -11.76 -24.80
C ARG A 141 7.70 -10.38 -25.41
N VAL A 142 6.54 -9.78 -25.14
CA VAL A 142 6.13 -8.46 -25.63
C VAL A 142 6.87 -7.33 -24.93
N TYR A 143 7.08 -7.45 -23.62
CA TYR A 143 7.76 -6.49 -22.77
C TYR A 143 9.13 -7.02 -22.33
N GLN A 144 10.20 -6.39 -22.80
CA GLN A 144 11.56 -6.77 -22.45
C GLN A 144 12.38 -5.55 -22.05
N LYS A 145 12.96 -5.59 -20.84
CA LYS A 145 13.92 -4.59 -20.34
C LYS A 145 13.42 -3.13 -20.46
N GLY A 146 12.15 -2.89 -20.18
CA GLY A 146 11.54 -1.56 -20.25
C GLY A 146 11.16 -1.11 -21.67
N GLN A 147 11.16 -2.01 -22.64
CA GLN A 147 10.69 -1.77 -23.99
C GLN A 147 9.52 -2.68 -24.29
N THR A 148 8.48 -2.13 -24.92
CA THR A 148 7.32 -2.87 -25.38
C THR A 148 7.29 -2.88 -26.90
N ASP A 149 7.13 -4.07 -27.51
CA ASP A 149 6.74 -4.18 -28.91
C ASP A 149 5.28 -3.70 -29.08
N GLU A 150 5.07 -2.58 -29.75
CA GLU A 150 3.73 -2.00 -29.97
C GLU A 150 2.79 -2.94 -30.73
N ALA A 151 3.30 -3.68 -31.72
CA ALA A 151 2.47 -4.61 -32.48
C ALA A 151 2.12 -5.84 -31.62
N GLY A 152 3.12 -6.32 -30.86
CA GLY A 152 2.95 -7.35 -29.84
C GLY A 152 1.95 -6.96 -28.76
N GLU A 153 1.99 -5.73 -28.25
CA GLU A 153 1.08 -5.23 -27.23
C GLU A 153 -0.36 -5.13 -27.73
N ARG A 154 -0.59 -4.61 -28.94
CA ARG A 154 -1.93 -4.62 -29.53
C ARG A 154 -2.50 -6.05 -29.61
N ALA A 155 -1.71 -6.98 -30.13
CA ALA A 155 -2.14 -8.39 -30.24
C ALA A 155 -2.34 -9.06 -28.87
N PHE A 156 -1.53 -8.69 -27.87
CA PHE A 156 -1.66 -9.15 -26.50
C PHE A 156 -2.97 -8.66 -25.87
N LEU A 157 -3.26 -7.36 -25.98
CA LEU A 157 -4.46 -6.75 -25.40
C LEU A 157 -5.77 -7.20 -26.07
N GLU A 158 -5.72 -7.54 -27.36
CA GLU A 158 -6.84 -8.19 -28.05
C GLU A 158 -7.16 -9.58 -27.45
N ARG A 159 -6.13 -10.35 -27.05
CA ARG A 159 -6.28 -11.67 -26.42
C ARG A 159 -6.61 -11.58 -24.93
N TRP A 160 -6.07 -10.58 -24.24
CA TRP A 160 -6.15 -10.40 -22.80
C TRP A 160 -6.80 -9.05 -22.47
N PRO A 161 -8.08 -8.82 -22.83
CA PRO A 161 -8.71 -7.50 -22.69
C PRO A 161 -8.94 -7.06 -21.24
N ASN A 162 -8.84 -7.98 -20.28
CA ASN A 162 -9.04 -7.72 -18.86
C ASN A 162 -7.83 -7.09 -18.16
N VAL A 163 -6.67 -7.02 -18.83
CA VAL A 163 -5.46 -6.42 -18.26
C VAL A 163 -5.11 -5.13 -18.99
N PRO A 164 -4.49 -4.16 -18.30
CA PRO A 164 -4.18 -2.85 -18.87
C PRO A 164 -3.05 -2.84 -19.90
N THR A 165 -1.93 -3.52 -19.62
CA THR A 165 -0.74 -3.55 -20.49
C THR A 165 0.04 -4.86 -20.30
N ALA A 166 0.86 -5.23 -21.29
CA ALA A 166 1.80 -6.34 -21.16
C ALA A 166 2.84 -6.06 -20.06
N GLU A 167 3.31 -4.81 -19.93
CA GLU A 167 4.24 -4.40 -18.87
C GLU A 167 3.70 -4.72 -17.47
N LEU A 168 2.43 -4.40 -17.20
CA LEU A 168 1.86 -4.63 -15.88
C LEU A 168 1.69 -6.13 -15.59
N VAL A 169 1.35 -6.94 -16.59
CA VAL A 169 1.30 -8.40 -16.39
C VAL A 169 2.69 -9.00 -16.13
N ALA A 170 3.73 -8.49 -16.82
CA ALA A 170 5.10 -8.96 -16.66
C ALA A 170 5.73 -8.50 -15.33
N ARG A 171 5.44 -7.28 -14.87
CA ARG A 171 6.09 -6.66 -13.71
C ARG A 171 5.18 -6.58 -12.50
N ASP A 172 4.10 -5.80 -12.61
CA ASP A 172 3.31 -5.33 -11.47
C ASP A 172 2.24 -6.34 -11.02
N PHE A 173 1.98 -7.38 -11.81
CA PHE A 173 1.18 -8.55 -11.44
C PHE A 173 2.03 -9.83 -11.45
N GLY A 174 3.36 -9.69 -11.58
CA GLY A 174 4.30 -10.75 -11.91
C GLY A 174 4.26 -11.95 -10.98
N ASN A 175 3.73 -11.77 -9.76
CA ASN A 175 3.75 -12.78 -8.71
C ASN A 175 2.35 -13.29 -8.37
N PHE A 176 1.37 -13.08 -9.26
CA PHE A 176 -0.01 -13.51 -9.01
C PHE A 176 -0.12 -15.01 -8.76
N GLN A 177 -0.85 -15.34 -7.70
CA GLN A 177 -1.36 -16.68 -7.43
C GLN A 177 -2.83 -16.57 -7.00
N GLN A 178 -3.66 -17.52 -7.43
CA GLN A 178 -5.08 -17.60 -7.05
C GLN A 178 -5.27 -17.65 -5.52
N ALA A 179 -4.32 -18.25 -4.79
CA ALA A 179 -4.34 -18.25 -3.33
C ALA A 179 -4.26 -16.83 -2.75
N GLN A 180 -3.47 -15.92 -3.32
CA GLN A 180 -3.41 -14.52 -2.89
C GLN A 180 -4.77 -13.83 -3.07
N ARG A 181 -5.44 -14.06 -4.21
CA ARG A 181 -6.80 -13.54 -4.42
C ARG A 181 -7.77 -14.07 -3.37
N ALA A 182 -7.75 -15.37 -3.07
CA ALA A 182 -8.64 -15.94 -2.06
C ALA A 182 -8.45 -15.29 -0.68
N TRP A 183 -7.20 -14.96 -0.30
CA TRP A 183 -6.91 -14.22 0.91
C TRP A 183 -7.40 -12.77 0.87
N VAL A 184 -7.11 -12.03 -0.20
CA VAL A 184 -7.58 -10.64 -0.35
C VAL A 184 -9.12 -10.58 -0.32
N GLU A 185 -9.79 -11.45 -1.06
CA GLU A 185 -11.25 -11.53 -1.08
C GLU A 185 -11.81 -11.80 0.32
N HIS A 186 -11.26 -12.79 1.04
CA HIS A 186 -11.70 -13.08 2.41
C HIS A 186 -11.54 -11.85 3.31
N LEU A 187 -10.35 -11.26 3.33
CA LEU A 187 -10.01 -10.13 4.20
C LEU A 187 -10.84 -8.88 3.90
N LEU A 188 -11.22 -8.65 2.64
CA LEU A 188 -12.19 -7.62 2.27
C LEU A 188 -13.58 -7.93 2.84
N ARG A 189 -14.09 -9.15 2.61
CA ARG A 189 -15.43 -9.56 3.05
C ARG A 189 -15.60 -9.51 4.58
N VAL A 190 -14.56 -9.83 5.34
CA VAL A 190 -14.58 -9.73 6.81
C VAL A 190 -14.16 -8.34 7.33
N ARG A 191 -14.04 -7.34 6.44
CA ARG A 191 -13.65 -5.95 6.76
C ARG A 191 -12.31 -5.83 7.49
N ARG A 192 -11.42 -6.79 7.24
CA ARG A 192 -10.09 -6.86 7.83
C ARG A 192 -9.10 -5.95 7.10
N PHE A 193 -9.19 -5.94 5.78
CA PHE A 193 -8.56 -4.90 4.97
C PHE A 193 -9.36 -3.61 5.05
N ARG A 194 -8.67 -2.48 5.26
CA ARG A 194 -9.28 -1.15 5.36
C ARG A 194 -8.74 -0.23 4.28
N THR A 195 -9.54 0.73 3.86
CA THR A 195 -9.13 1.81 2.96
C THR A 195 -8.32 2.86 3.71
N ALA A 196 -8.70 3.14 4.96
CA ALA A 196 -8.00 4.11 5.80
C ALA A 196 -8.16 3.80 7.30
N HIS A 197 -7.22 4.31 8.10
CA HIS A 197 -7.20 4.19 9.56
C HIS A 197 -6.94 5.56 10.19
N ALA A 198 -7.81 5.99 11.11
CA ALA A 198 -7.57 7.17 11.92
C ALA A 198 -6.61 6.80 13.06
N ALA A 199 -5.38 7.30 13.00
CA ALA A 199 -4.37 7.06 14.02
C ALA A 199 -4.42 8.10 15.16
N GLY A 200 -5.27 9.11 15.05
CA GLY A 200 -5.48 10.10 16.09
C GLY A 200 -6.03 11.40 15.51
N PRO A 201 -6.18 12.46 16.33
CA PRO A 201 -6.70 13.74 15.87
C PRO A 201 -5.91 14.29 14.68
N GLY A 202 -6.59 14.45 13.54
CA GLY A 202 -6.01 14.95 12.30
C GLY A 202 -4.92 14.06 11.68
N LEU A 203 -4.80 12.80 12.08
CA LEU A 203 -3.82 11.85 11.55
C LEU A 203 -4.50 10.64 10.91
N LEU A 204 -4.45 10.56 9.59
CA LEU A 204 -5.03 9.49 8.78
C LEU A 204 -3.92 8.65 8.16
N VAL A 205 -4.05 7.32 8.18
CA VAL A 205 -3.18 6.40 7.46
C VAL A 205 -3.97 5.75 6.32
N LEU A 206 -3.42 5.79 5.10
CA LEU A 206 -4.04 5.24 3.88
C LEU A 206 -2.96 4.99 2.82
N HIS A 207 -3.28 4.36 1.69
CA HIS A 207 -2.23 3.98 0.73
C HIS A 207 -1.60 5.16 -0.03
N ALA A 208 -2.38 5.96 -0.76
CA ALA A 208 -1.83 6.93 -1.72
C ALA A 208 -2.28 8.40 -1.54
N GLY A 209 -3.04 8.68 -0.49
CA GLY A 209 -3.59 10.01 -0.18
C GLY A 209 -5.01 10.21 -0.73
N VAL A 210 -5.71 11.21 -0.20
CA VAL A 210 -7.05 11.66 -0.63
C VAL A 210 -7.13 13.18 -0.70
N THR A 211 -7.83 13.69 -1.71
CA THR A 211 -8.10 15.12 -1.91
C THR A 211 -9.54 15.48 -1.55
N HIS A 212 -9.88 16.76 -1.68
CA HIS A 212 -11.27 17.20 -1.57
C HIS A 212 -12.23 16.48 -2.52
N GLU A 213 -11.85 16.25 -3.77
CA GLU A 213 -12.68 15.61 -4.79
C GLU A 213 -12.93 14.14 -4.49
N ASP A 214 -11.92 13.44 -3.96
CA ASP A 214 -12.09 12.04 -3.56
C ASP A 214 -13.10 11.94 -2.40
N LEU A 215 -13.05 12.90 -1.47
CA LEU A 215 -13.99 12.97 -0.36
C LEU A 215 -15.39 13.44 -0.79
N ASP A 216 -15.53 14.18 -1.90
CA ASP A 216 -16.83 14.51 -2.48
C ASP A 216 -17.59 13.22 -2.88
N VAL A 217 -16.89 12.20 -3.41
CA VAL A 217 -17.48 10.90 -3.77
C VAL A 217 -18.10 10.18 -2.57
N THR A 218 -17.52 10.34 -1.39
CA THR A 218 -18.02 9.71 -0.16
C THR A 218 -19.23 10.45 0.45
N GLY A 219 -19.56 11.64 -0.05
CA GLY A 219 -20.58 12.51 0.55
C GLY A 219 -20.14 13.19 1.85
N LEU A 220 -18.86 13.14 2.22
CA LEU A 220 -18.36 13.74 3.46
C LEU A 220 -18.40 15.28 3.40
N PRO A 221 -19.09 15.96 4.34
CA PRO A 221 -19.16 17.42 4.38
C PRO A 221 -17.78 18.07 4.55
N ARG A 222 -17.57 19.25 3.96
CA ARG A 222 -16.26 19.93 3.91
C ARG A 222 -15.68 20.21 5.30
N GLU A 223 -16.54 20.60 6.24
CA GLU A 223 -16.21 20.89 7.63
C GLU A 223 -15.72 19.67 8.43
N ARG A 224 -15.96 18.46 7.93
CA ARG A 224 -15.49 17.20 8.54
C ARG A 224 -14.22 16.66 7.88
N ARG A 225 -13.66 17.30 6.85
CA ARG A 225 -12.52 16.74 6.09
C ARG A 225 -11.18 16.84 6.81
N ALA A 226 -11.07 17.66 7.86
CA ALA A 226 -9.92 17.69 8.74
C ALA A 226 -9.99 16.63 9.87
N ASP A 227 -11.16 16.00 10.05
CA ASP A 227 -11.39 14.97 11.07
C ASP A 227 -11.03 13.59 10.50
N ALA A 228 -9.88 13.07 10.92
CA ALA A 228 -9.35 11.79 10.46
C ALA A 228 -10.32 10.62 10.71
N ASP A 229 -11.07 10.63 11.82
CA ASP A 229 -12.06 9.58 12.11
C ASP A 229 -13.23 9.65 11.13
N ALA A 230 -13.74 10.86 10.86
CA ALA A 230 -14.81 11.05 9.88
C ALA A 230 -14.38 10.63 8.47
N VAL A 231 -13.16 11.01 8.07
CA VAL A 231 -12.59 10.62 6.77
C VAL A 231 -12.40 9.10 6.68
N ALA A 232 -11.78 8.47 7.68
CA ALA A 232 -11.57 7.03 7.70
C ALA A 232 -12.90 6.27 7.66
N HIS A 233 -13.91 6.73 8.41
CA HIS A 233 -15.23 6.12 8.42
C HIS A 233 -15.89 6.22 7.04
N ALA A 234 -15.89 7.39 6.42
CA ALA A 234 -16.51 7.61 5.10
C ALA A 234 -15.86 6.74 4.02
N LEU A 235 -14.52 6.75 3.92
CA LEU A 235 -13.78 5.96 2.92
C LEU A 235 -14.02 4.46 3.10
N ASN A 236 -13.94 3.98 4.35
CA ASN A 236 -14.16 2.57 4.61
C ASN A 236 -15.61 2.15 4.37
N ALA A 237 -16.60 3.00 4.70
CA ALA A 237 -18.01 2.70 4.46
C ALA A 237 -18.30 2.57 2.95
N THR A 238 -17.68 3.41 2.11
CA THR A 238 -17.79 3.28 0.65
C THR A 238 -17.21 1.96 0.14
N MET A 239 -16.04 1.54 0.65
CA MET A 239 -15.44 0.25 0.32
C MET A 239 -16.31 -0.92 0.82
N ASP A 240 -16.75 -0.88 2.08
CA ASP A 240 -17.55 -1.93 2.71
C ASP A 240 -18.87 -2.14 1.93
N ALA A 241 -19.52 -1.06 1.48
CA ALA A 241 -20.72 -1.13 0.66
C ALA A 241 -20.45 -1.72 -0.74
N ALA A 242 -19.32 -1.37 -1.37
CA ALA A 242 -18.93 -1.95 -2.66
C ALA A 242 -18.66 -3.45 -2.54
N VAL A 243 -17.97 -3.88 -1.47
CA VAL A 243 -17.70 -5.31 -1.19
C VAL A 243 -18.98 -6.08 -0.87
N GLU A 244 -19.93 -5.49 -0.15
CA GLU A 244 -21.23 -6.10 0.14
C GLU A 244 -22.06 -6.33 -1.14
N ALA A 245 -22.03 -5.37 -2.07
CA ALA A 245 -22.67 -5.50 -3.39
C ALA A 245 -21.91 -6.43 -4.35
N TRP A 246 -20.64 -6.74 -4.06
CA TRP A 246 -19.76 -7.51 -4.94
C TRP A 246 -20.01 -9.02 -4.85
N THR A 247 -20.64 -9.55 -5.91
CA THR A 247 -21.01 -10.96 -6.04
C THR A 247 -20.10 -11.74 -6.99
N ARG A 248 -19.64 -11.12 -8.07
CA ARG A 248 -18.80 -11.73 -9.11
C ARG A 248 -18.04 -10.66 -9.91
N GLY A 249 -17.03 -11.09 -10.65
CA GLY A 249 -16.24 -10.23 -11.53
C GLY A 249 -15.28 -9.33 -10.75
N ARG A 250 -14.85 -8.24 -11.38
CA ARG A 250 -13.87 -7.31 -10.83
C ARG A 250 -14.51 -6.44 -9.73
N LEU A 251 -13.81 -6.24 -8.62
CA LEU A 251 -14.23 -5.30 -7.59
C LEU A 251 -13.95 -3.87 -8.05
N GLU A 252 -15.00 -3.07 -8.17
CA GLU A 252 -14.93 -1.64 -8.44
C GLU A 252 -15.52 -0.88 -7.25
N VAL A 253 -14.94 0.28 -6.91
CA VAL A 253 -15.50 1.20 -5.92
C VAL A 253 -15.77 2.51 -6.64
N PRO A 254 -17.00 2.79 -7.08
CA PRO A 254 -17.31 3.94 -7.92
C PRO A 254 -16.68 5.24 -7.38
N GLY A 255 -15.87 5.89 -8.23
CA GLY A 255 -15.14 7.13 -7.91
C GLY A 255 -13.87 6.97 -7.06
N LEU A 256 -13.69 5.87 -6.32
CA LEU A 256 -12.51 5.64 -5.46
C LEU A 256 -11.53 4.58 -6.00
N HIS A 257 -12.02 3.60 -6.76
CA HIS A 257 -11.23 2.52 -7.34
C HIS A 257 -11.86 2.04 -8.66
N GLN A 258 -11.08 2.12 -9.74
CA GLN A 258 -11.43 1.51 -11.02
C GLN A 258 -10.24 0.65 -11.49
N PRO A 259 -10.40 -0.68 -11.57
CA PRO A 259 -9.40 -1.58 -12.14
C PRO A 259 -9.04 -1.19 -13.58
N GLY A 260 -7.78 -1.38 -13.94
CA GLY A 260 -7.32 -1.19 -15.32
C GLY A 260 -7.83 -2.28 -16.28
N ASP A 261 -7.88 -1.95 -17.57
CA ASP A 261 -8.15 -2.89 -18.65
C ASP A 261 -7.61 -2.36 -19.99
N ALA A 262 -7.66 -3.17 -21.04
CA ALA A 262 -7.13 -2.80 -22.35
C ALA A 262 -7.81 -1.55 -22.95
N ALA A 263 -9.07 -1.29 -22.61
CA ALA A 263 -9.84 -0.19 -23.18
C ALA A 263 -9.60 1.14 -22.45
N ARG A 264 -9.36 1.08 -21.14
CA ARG A 264 -9.21 2.26 -20.27
C ARG A 264 -7.76 2.53 -19.86
N GLY A 265 -6.87 1.57 -20.08
CA GLY A 265 -5.50 1.61 -19.61
C GLY A 265 -5.40 1.23 -18.12
N GLU A 266 -4.37 1.72 -17.46
CA GLU A 266 -4.05 1.35 -16.08
C GLU A 266 -5.12 1.77 -15.06
N GLY A 267 -5.19 1.06 -13.92
CA GLY A 267 -6.13 1.36 -12.84
C GLY A 267 -5.98 2.77 -12.27
N THR A 268 -7.10 3.30 -11.76
CA THR A 268 -7.22 4.68 -11.26
C THR A 268 -7.96 4.73 -9.91
N GLY A 269 -7.80 5.84 -9.19
CA GLY A 269 -8.46 6.09 -7.90
C GLY A 269 -7.49 6.30 -6.75
N ILE A 270 -8.01 6.35 -5.53
CA ILE A 270 -7.28 6.74 -4.31
C ILE A 270 -6.19 5.74 -3.88
N PHE A 271 -6.11 4.58 -4.55
CA PHE A 271 -5.08 3.58 -4.35
C PHE A 271 -3.93 3.72 -5.36
N TYR A 272 -4.13 4.41 -6.49
CA TYR A 272 -3.11 4.52 -7.55
C TYR A 272 -2.47 5.91 -7.60
N GLN A 273 -3.13 6.90 -7.02
CA GLN A 273 -2.84 8.29 -7.31
C GLN A 273 -1.50 8.74 -6.72
N ARG A 274 -0.85 9.68 -7.41
CA ARG A 274 0.44 10.25 -7.00
C ARG A 274 0.36 11.77 -7.07
N PRO A 275 0.93 12.51 -6.11
CA PRO A 275 0.97 13.96 -6.22
C PRO A 275 1.81 14.36 -7.44
N SER A 276 1.38 15.38 -8.16
CA SER A 276 2.11 15.95 -9.30
C SER A 276 1.82 17.44 -9.43
N THR A 277 2.87 18.22 -9.66
CA THR A 277 2.80 19.65 -10.00
C THR A 277 3.21 19.93 -11.44
N LYS A 278 3.48 18.88 -12.22
CA LYS A 278 3.88 18.96 -13.62
C LYS A 278 2.76 19.57 -14.48
N PRO A 279 3.07 20.59 -15.32
CA PRO A 279 2.08 21.19 -16.21
C PRO A 279 1.40 20.18 -17.15
N GLU A 280 2.15 19.19 -17.64
CA GLU A 280 1.63 18.13 -18.52
C GLU A 280 0.59 17.21 -17.84
N ASP A 281 0.56 17.17 -16.50
CA ASP A 281 -0.42 16.39 -15.73
C ASP A 281 -1.66 17.22 -15.35
N ALA A 282 -1.73 18.52 -15.68
CA ALA A 282 -2.77 19.44 -15.20
C ALA A 282 -4.23 19.00 -15.51
N GLU A 283 -4.45 18.28 -16.62
CA GLU A 283 -5.77 17.71 -16.91
C GLU A 283 -6.01 16.40 -16.15
N ARG A 284 -4.97 15.56 -16.03
CA ARG A 284 -5.03 14.28 -15.31
C ARG A 284 -5.35 14.48 -13.83
N THR A 285 -4.95 15.61 -13.25
CA THR A 285 -5.25 15.95 -11.86
C THR A 285 -6.69 16.39 -11.62
N ARG A 286 -7.46 16.73 -12.66
CA ARG A 286 -8.86 17.19 -12.55
C ARG A 286 -9.91 16.08 -12.66
N GLN A 287 -9.53 14.90 -13.13
CA GLN A 287 -10.46 13.78 -13.38
C GLN A 287 -10.75 13.00 -12.10
N THR A 288 -11.87 12.27 -11.98
CA THR A 288 -12.09 11.35 -10.84
C THR A 288 -12.86 10.13 -11.34
N PRO A 289 -12.37 8.90 -11.10
CA PRO A 289 -11.08 8.55 -10.48
C PRO A 289 -9.87 8.97 -11.36
N ARG A 290 -8.68 9.08 -10.76
CA ARG A 290 -7.44 9.55 -11.43
C ARG A 290 -6.18 8.86 -10.90
N ARG A 291 -5.06 9.02 -11.61
CA ARG A 291 -3.71 8.53 -11.21
C ARG A 291 -2.75 9.63 -10.76
N ARG A 292 -3.12 10.89 -10.94
CA ARG A 292 -2.33 12.05 -10.51
C ARG A 292 -3.25 12.98 -9.77
N PHE A 293 -2.79 13.64 -8.72
CA PHE A 293 -3.56 14.70 -8.08
C PHE A 293 -2.66 15.91 -7.83
N ASP A 294 -3.29 17.09 -7.77
CA ASP A 294 -2.59 18.30 -7.38
C ASP A 294 -2.51 18.34 -5.84
N PRO A 295 -1.31 18.28 -5.24
CA PRO A 295 -1.17 18.27 -3.79
C PRO A 295 -1.77 19.50 -3.12
N ARG A 296 -1.91 20.64 -3.81
CA ARG A 296 -2.56 21.84 -3.28
C ARG A 296 -4.05 21.68 -2.99
N ARG A 297 -4.62 20.54 -3.37
CA ARG A 297 -6.04 20.19 -3.15
C ARG A 297 -6.26 19.20 -2.00
N LEU A 298 -5.20 18.92 -1.22
CA LEU A 298 -5.31 18.13 -0.01
C LEU A 298 -6.15 18.86 1.05
N PRO A 299 -6.92 18.13 1.89
CA PRO A 299 -7.71 18.75 2.95
C PRO A 299 -6.82 19.44 4.01
N PRO A 300 -6.97 20.76 4.24
CA PRO A 300 -6.19 21.45 5.25
C PRO A 300 -6.56 20.96 6.65
N GLY A 301 -5.59 20.98 7.57
CA GLY A 301 -5.72 20.45 8.93
C GLY A 301 -5.63 18.93 9.03
N LEU A 302 -5.43 18.21 7.92
CA LEU A 302 -5.26 16.76 7.88
C LEU A 302 -3.82 16.38 7.54
N THR A 303 -3.23 15.52 8.38
CA THR A 303 -1.99 14.80 8.09
C THR A 303 -2.33 13.40 7.60
N GLN A 304 -1.77 13.02 6.45
CA GLN A 304 -2.01 11.75 5.77
C GLN A 304 -0.70 10.96 5.68
N VAL A 305 -0.60 9.82 6.37
CA VAL A 305 0.52 8.88 6.28
C VAL A 305 0.24 7.90 5.15
N VAL A 306 1.13 7.85 4.16
CA VAL A 306 0.95 7.13 2.90
C VAL A 306 2.08 6.16 2.59
N GLY A 307 1.70 4.99 2.06
CA GLY A 307 2.60 3.92 1.65
C GLY A 307 2.85 3.90 0.14
N HIS A 308 2.56 4.98 -0.59
CA HIS A 308 2.71 4.99 -2.05
C HIS A 308 3.60 6.12 -2.57
N THR A 309 4.51 5.73 -3.46
CA THR A 309 5.39 6.54 -4.31
C THR A 309 6.79 6.84 -3.76
N ARG A 310 7.75 6.07 -4.27
CA ARG A 310 9.17 6.19 -3.94
C ARG A 310 9.73 7.59 -4.20
N ASP A 311 10.77 7.93 -3.44
CA ASP A 311 11.39 9.26 -3.45
C ASP A 311 11.81 9.72 -4.85
N LYS A 312 12.46 8.83 -5.61
CA LYS A 312 12.83 9.13 -7.00
C LYS A 312 11.63 9.60 -7.83
N ARG A 313 10.48 8.96 -7.67
CA ARG A 313 9.27 9.27 -8.44
C ARG A 313 8.54 10.49 -7.91
N ILE A 314 8.45 10.67 -6.59
CA ILE A 314 7.90 11.90 -5.99
C ILE A 314 8.68 13.12 -6.46
N ARG A 315 10.02 13.08 -6.35
CA ARG A 315 10.87 14.21 -6.72
C ARG A 315 10.74 14.56 -8.20
N GLU A 316 10.63 13.54 -9.06
CA GLU A 316 10.32 13.75 -10.48
C GLU A 316 8.97 14.45 -10.69
N LEU A 317 7.88 13.93 -10.10
CA LEU A 317 6.51 14.45 -10.27
C LEU A 317 6.29 15.84 -9.63
N MET A 318 7.07 16.15 -8.59
CA MET A 318 7.02 17.43 -7.88
C MET A 318 8.01 18.45 -8.43
N GLY A 319 8.84 18.08 -9.41
CA GLY A 319 9.85 18.97 -10.00
C GLY A 319 11.00 19.33 -9.04
N VAL A 320 11.28 18.49 -8.04
CA VAL A 320 12.33 18.71 -7.04
C VAL A 320 13.69 18.37 -7.66
N THR A 321 14.54 19.38 -7.83
CA THR A 321 15.86 19.25 -8.49
C THR A 321 17.05 19.22 -7.53
N SER A 322 16.86 19.57 -6.25
CA SER A 322 17.92 19.68 -5.25
C SER A 322 18.01 18.45 -4.33
N GLY A 323 19.21 17.87 -4.20
CA GLY A 323 19.47 16.68 -3.37
C GLY A 323 19.40 15.34 -4.14
N ALA A 324 19.77 14.25 -3.47
CA ALA A 324 19.67 12.88 -4.01
C ALA A 324 18.35 12.22 -3.59
N ALA A 325 17.86 11.28 -4.41
CA ALA A 325 16.75 10.44 -3.98
C ALA A 325 17.27 9.40 -2.96
N LEU A 326 16.50 9.16 -1.90
CA LEU A 326 16.85 8.20 -0.84
C LEU A 326 15.78 7.10 -0.71
N ASP A 327 16.24 5.87 -0.50
CA ASP A 327 15.42 4.76 -0.05
C ASP A 327 15.61 4.58 1.47
N GLY A 328 14.63 3.99 2.13
CA GLY A 328 14.60 3.67 3.56
C GLY A 328 14.09 4.80 4.47
N VAL A 329 13.97 6.03 3.96
CA VAL A 329 13.68 7.20 4.79
C VAL A 329 12.21 7.64 4.74
N VAL A 330 11.70 8.12 5.88
CA VAL A 330 10.45 8.87 5.97
C VAL A 330 10.62 10.21 5.26
N ARG A 331 9.58 10.64 4.56
CA ARG A 331 9.56 11.91 3.82
C ARG A 331 8.23 12.61 4.05
N HIS A 332 8.16 13.89 3.71
CA HIS A 332 6.91 14.62 3.78
C HIS A 332 6.72 15.58 2.62
N LEU A 333 5.45 15.89 2.35
CA LEU A 333 4.99 17.01 1.55
C LEU A 333 4.10 17.89 2.44
N VAL A 334 4.35 19.19 2.45
CA VAL A 334 3.48 20.19 3.11
C VAL A 334 2.92 21.13 2.05
N THR A 335 1.65 21.51 2.20
CA THR A 335 1.00 22.49 1.33
C THR A 335 0.07 23.41 2.13
N ASP A 336 -0.01 24.67 1.70
CA ASP A 336 -0.96 25.69 2.19
C ASP A 336 -2.10 25.95 1.18
N GLY A 337 -2.21 25.12 0.15
CA GLY A 337 -3.14 25.29 -0.98
C GLY A 337 -2.63 26.20 -2.10
N ALA A 338 -1.53 26.92 -1.91
CA ALA A 338 -0.87 27.71 -2.95
C ALA A 338 0.46 27.07 -3.39
N ARG A 339 1.25 26.58 -2.43
CA ARG A 339 2.56 25.96 -2.61
C ARG A 339 2.55 24.53 -2.10
N ALA A 340 3.45 23.70 -2.63
CA ALA A 340 3.68 22.36 -2.14
C ALA A 340 5.18 22.09 -2.11
N ASP A 341 5.70 21.77 -0.94
CA ASP A 341 7.13 21.57 -0.71
C ASP A 341 7.37 20.14 -0.18
N CYS A 342 8.39 19.46 -0.69
CA CYS A 342 8.76 18.10 -0.30
C CYS A 342 10.15 18.08 0.36
N ALA A 343 10.29 17.35 1.45
CA ALA A 343 11.57 17.15 2.12
C ALA A 343 11.66 15.77 2.79
N HIS A 344 12.87 15.37 3.15
CA HIS A 344 13.14 14.17 3.93
C HIS A 344 12.94 14.43 5.43
N GLY A 345 12.63 13.37 6.18
CA GLY A 345 12.42 13.41 7.62
C GLY A 345 10.99 13.74 8.03
N ALA A 346 10.80 13.92 9.34
CA ALA A 346 9.51 14.25 9.94
C ALA A 346 8.98 15.61 9.43
N PRO A 347 7.65 15.76 9.27
CA PRO A 347 7.08 17.04 8.89
C PRO A 347 7.34 18.10 9.98
N PRO A 348 7.46 19.39 9.61
CA PRO A 348 7.49 20.48 10.57
C PRO A 348 6.15 20.57 11.32
N ALA A 349 6.11 21.34 12.41
CA ALA A 349 4.85 21.70 13.04
C ALA A 349 4.01 22.54 12.07
N THR A 350 2.79 22.10 11.79
CA THR A 350 1.85 22.77 10.88
C THR A 350 0.58 23.21 11.60
N GLY A 351 -0.09 24.24 11.09
CA GLY A 351 -1.37 24.73 11.59
C GLY A 351 -2.57 24.07 10.90
N ALA A 352 -3.75 24.67 11.12
CA ALA A 352 -5.00 24.20 10.54
C ALA A 352 -5.19 24.58 9.05
N ALA A 353 -4.35 25.47 8.52
CA ALA A 353 -4.42 25.91 7.13
C ALA A 353 -3.61 24.99 6.20
N GLU A 354 -2.63 24.28 6.75
CA GLU A 354 -1.75 23.40 6.00
C GLU A 354 -2.29 21.96 5.96
N ALA A 355 -2.03 21.28 4.85
CA ALA A 355 -2.19 19.84 4.73
C ALA A 355 -0.82 19.17 4.63
N VAL A 356 -0.71 17.95 5.15
CA VAL A 356 0.55 17.20 5.20
C VAL A 356 0.35 15.81 4.62
N LEU A 357 1.25 15.37 3.75
CA LEU A 357 1.45 13.97 3.41
C LEU A 357 2.78 13.50 4.01
N VAL A 358 2.78 12.38 4.71
CA VAL A 358 3.99 11.71 5.19
C VAL A 358 4.14 10.41 4.40
N PHE A 359 5.22 10.30 3.64
CA PHE A 359 5.53 9.10 2.87
C PHE A 359 6.33 8.14 3.75
N VAL A 360 5.77 6.96 3.98
CA VAL A 360 6.41 5.85 4.70
C VAL A 360 6.83 4.73 3.75
N ASP A 361 6.61 4.91 2.45
CA ASP A 361 7.19 4.04 1.43
C ASP A 361 8.70 4.31 1.34
N GLY A 362 9.45 3.44 2.01
CA GLY A 362 10.91 3.47 2.01
C GLY A 362 11.53 2.71 0.84
N GLY A 363 10.74 2.15 -0.08
CA GLY A 363 11.27 1.22 -1.10
C GLY A 363 12.00 0.06 -0.42
N MET A 364 11.31 -0.69 0.44
CA MET A 364 11.88 -1.63 1.42
C MET A 364 12.88 -2.64 0.82
N SER A 365 12.63 -3.10 -0.41
CA SER A 365 13.51 -4.01 -1.14
C SER A 365 14.83 -3.39 -1.62
N HIS A 366 14.97 -2.07 -1.53
CA HIS A 366 16.11 -1.29 -2.06
C HIS A 366 17.04 -0.70 -0.99
N CYS A 367 16.71 -0.83 0.31
CA CYS A 367 17.56 -0.33 1.38
C CYS A 367 18.04 -1.47 2.32
N PRO A 368 19.16 -1.28 3.04
CA PRO A 368 19.55 -2.15 4.16
C PRO A 368 18.48 -2.20 5.28
N VAL A 369 18.53 -3.23 6.12
CA VAL A 369 17.54 -3.44 7.21
C VAL A 369 17.59 -2.31 8.23
N ASP A 370 18.80 -1.94 8.64
CA ASP A 370 19.10 -0.89 9.63
C ASP A 370 18.87 0.53 9.11
N ALA A 371 18.73 0.69 7.79
CA ALA A 371 18.42 1.97 7.16
C ALA A 371 16.91 2.21 6.96
N TYR A 372 16.06 1.19 7.14
CA TYR A 372 14.63 1.35 6.94
C TYR A 372 13.95 1.96 8.18
N GLU A 373 13.39 3.14 8.00
CA GLU A 373 12.67 3.90 9.03
C GLU A 373 11.20 3.47 9.11
N LEU A 374 10.76 3.04 10.29
CA LEU A 374 9.33 2.98 10.62
C LEU A 374 8.85 4.36 11.05
N PHE A 375 7.56 4.64 10.87
CA PHE A 375 6.97 5.89 11.34
C PHE A 375 6.23 5.68 12.67
N ASP A 376 6.61 6.45 13.68
CA ASP A 376 5.93 6.50 14.97
C ASP A 376 4.71 7.43 14.85
N LEU A 377 3.51 6.85 15.02
CA LEU A 377 2.25 7.56 14.84
C LEU A 377 1.97 8.56 15.96
N ASP A 378 2.53 8.33 17.15
CA ASP A 378 2.31 9.18 18.30
C ASP A 378 3.31 10.34 18.31
N GLN A 379 4.58 10.08 17.96
CA GLN A 379 5.63 11.11 17.82
C GLN A 379 5.57 11.86 16.48
N ARG A 380 4.85 11.31 15.49
CA ARG A 380 4.79 11.80 14.10
C ARG A 380 6.17 11.98 13.46
N ALA A 381 7.05 11.02 13.70
CA ALA A 381 8.43 11.03 13.23
C ALA A 381 8.94 9.62 12.93
N ALA A 382 10.07 9.51 12.22
CA ALA A 382 10.76 8.24 12.09
C ALA A 382 11.17 7.70 13.49
N VAL A 383 11.04 6.39 13.67
CA VAL A 383 11.52 5.69 14.86
C VAL A 383 13.03 5.87 14.93
N ARG A 384 13.51 6.50 16.00
CA ARG A 384 14.94 6.53 16.29
C ARG A 384 15.36 5.13 16.72
N ALA A 385 16.37 4.57 16.06
CA ALA A 385 16.96 3.31 16.50
C ALA A 385 17.37 3.46 17.97
N THR A 386 16.72 2.73 18.87
CA THR A 386 17.20 2.61 20.25
C THR A 386 18.52 1.87 20.21
N ALA A 387 19.59 2.50 20.73
CA ALA A 387 20.86 1.83 20.93
C ALA A 387 20.60 0.52 21.70
N ARG A 388 20.93 -0.62 21.07
CA ARG A 388 20.74 -1.95 21.65
C ARG A 388 21.68 -2.19 22.83
#